data_AF-A0A1J5L8R6-F1
#
_entry.id   AF-A0A1J5L8R6-F1
#
_cell.length_a   1.000
_cell.length_b   1.000
_cell.length_c   1.000
_cell.angle_alpha   90.00
_cell.angle_beta   90.00
_cell.angle_gamma   90.00
#
_symmetry.space_group_name_H-M   'P 1'
#
loop_
_entity.id
_entity.type
_entity.pdbx_description
1 polymer ?
#
loop_
_entity_poly.entity_id
_entity_poly.type
_entity_poly.pdbx_seq_one_letter_code
_entity_poly.pdbx_strand_id
1 'polypeptide(L)'
;MVETAFKKTAELYRTNYQVEHFKVPGDMGSWLPISIYYLAIEHEGSMIKIEYEFGNANLAEISFQLKYNTKIPELTLYTRTHLSRLFFPRQHKWAITSNYKRVKRNLTSALRISGLAKIADNYAFEPVIKGEFVNDTYIFNTKFSLAFPEKEKSLVPVIEFHKYMISYLNGLN
;
A
#
# COMPACT_ATOMS: atom_id res chain seq x y z
N MET A 1 -2.34 -8.56 17.39
CA MET A 1 -1.15 -9.28 16.91
C MET A 1 -1.19 -9.31 15.40
N VAL A 2 -0.15 -8.80 14.72
CA VAL A 2 -0.12 -8.67 13.24
C VAL A 2 -0.22 -10.03 12.56
N GLU A 3 0.47 -11.04 13.07
CA GLU A 3 0.38 -12.42 12.58
C GLU A 3 -1.07 -12.95 12.53
N THR A 4 -1.85 -12.73 13.59
CA THR A 4 -3.25 -13.14 13.63
C THR A 4 -4.07 -12.43 12.55
N ALA A 5 -3.79 -11.16 12.28
CA ALA A 5 -4.47 -10.42 11.21
C ALA A 5 -4.11 -11.01 9.84
N PHE A 6 -2.83 -11.30 9.58
CA PHE A 6 -2.39 -11.95 8.34
C PHE A 6 -3.04 -13.32 8.13
N LYS A 7 -3.10 -14.17 9.16
CA LYS A 7 -3.78 -15.48 9.08
C LYS A 7 -5.27 -15.33 8.76
N LYS A 8 -5.98 -14.45 9.48
CA LYS A 8 -7.40 -14.17 9.23
C LYS A 8 -7.64 -13.61 7.82
N THR A 9 -6.75 -12.74 7.35
CA THR A 9 -6.82 -12.19 6.00
C THR A 9 -6.55 -13.27 4.95
N ALA A 10 -5.59 -14.16 5.18
CA ALA A 10 -5.33 -15.30 4.30
C ALA A 10 -6.56 -16.20 4.16
N GLU A 11 -7.24 -16.50 5.28
CA GLU A 11 -8.50 -17.25 5.28
C GLU A 11 -9.60 -16.50 4.50
N LEU A 12 -9.78 -15.20 4.77
CA LEU A 12 -10.78 -14.36 4.11
C LEU A 12 -10.64 -14.35 2.58
N TYR A 13 -9.40 -14.25 2.09
CA TYR A 13 -9.10 -14.19 0.65
C TYR A 13 -8.70 -15.55 0.06
N ARG A 14 -8.80 -16.64 0.84
CA ARG A 14 -8.43 -18.01 0.43
C ARG A 14 -7.03 -18.08 -0.21
N THR A 15 -6.07 -17.44 0.44
CA THR A 15 -4.66 -17.43 0.01
C THR A 15 -3.74 -18.02 1.07
N ASN A 16 -2.48 -18.22 0.71
CA ASN A 16 -1.43 -18.66 1.60
C ASN A 16 -0.80 -17.47 2.33
N TYR A 17 -0.55 -17.68 3.61
CA TYR A 17 0.22 -16.81 4.47
C TYR A 17 1.63 -17.39 4.65
N GLN A 18 2.64 -16.54 4.55
CA GLN A 18 4.03 -16.89 4.84
C GLN A 18 4.64 -15.89 5.82
N VAL A 19 5.58 -16.38 6.63
CA VAL A 19 6.34 -15.54 7.55
C VAL A 19 7.76 -16.03 7.64
N GLU A 20 8.68 -15.07 7.68
CA GLU A 20 10.11 -15.31 7.87
C GLU A 20 10.58 -14.58 9.13
N HIS A 21 11.37 -15.28 9.93
CA HIS A 21 12.00 -14.72 11.12
C HIS A 21 13.51 -14.93 11.03
N PHE A 22 14.27 -13.85 11.13
CA PHE A 22 15.72 -13.91 11.08
C PHE A 22 16.35 -12.79 11.92
N LYS A 23 17.68 -12.77 11.99
CA LYS A 23 18.44 -11.74 12.72
C LYS A 23 19.48 -11.14 11.81
N VAL A 24 19.69 -9.84 11.91
CA VAL A 24 20.79 -9.13 11.22
C VAL A 24 21.70 -8.47 12.25
N PRO A 25 23.00 -8.28 11.95
CA PRO A 25 23.88 -7.51 12.82
C PRO A 25 23.34 -6.09 13.02
N GLY A 26 23.28 -5.65 14.27
CA GLY A 26 22.91 -4.29 14.67
C GLY A 26 24.12 -3.52 15.20
N ASP A 27 23.85 -2.33 15.75
CA ASP A 27 24.90 -1.49 16.32
C ASP A 27 25.53 -2.12 17.55
N MET A 28 26.82 -1.83 17.76
CA MET A 28 27.61 -2.26 18.93
C MET A 28 27.61 -3.78 19.18
N GLY A 29 27.58 -4.59 18.11
CA GLY A 29 27.61 -6.06 18.21
C GLY A 29 26.30 -6.69 18.66
N SER A 30 25.20 -5.93 18.65
CA SER A 30 23.85 -6.46 18.89
C SER A 30 23.31 -7.23 17.67
N TRP A 31 22.25 -8.00 17.88
CA TRP A 31 21.50 -8.67 16.81
C TRP A 31 20.07 -8.13 16.78
N LEU A 32 19.65 -7.60 15.63
CA LEU A 32 18.31 -7.08 15.43
C LEU A 32 17.39 -8.19 14.90
N PRO A 33 16.32 -8.58 15.62
CA PRO A 33 15.34 -9.51 15.09
C PRO A 33 14.49 -8.85 14.01
N ILE A 34 14.32 -9.54 12.88
CA ILE A 34 13.46 -9.13 11.77
C ILE A 34 12.38 -10.19 11.55
N SER A 35 11.16 -9.73 11.33
CA SER A 35 10.02 -10.54 10.92
C SER A 35 9.41 -9.97 9.66
N ILE A 36 9.27 -10.78 8.62
CA ILE A 36 8.60 -10.38 7.37
C ILE A 36 7.36 -11.23 7.16
N TYR A 37 6.22 -10.58 6.97
CA TYR A 37 4.92 -11.21 6.79
C TYR A 37 4.45 -11.01 5.35
N TYR A 38 4.09 -12.10 4.67
CA TYR A 38 3.73 -12.08 3.26
C TYR A 38 2.31 -12.59 2.99
N LEU A 39 1.63 -11.96 2.04
CA LEU A 39 0.41 -12.46 1.38
C LEU A 39 0.49 -12.21 -0.12
N ALA A 40 -0.12 -13.10 -0.90
CA ALA A 40 -0.26 -12.96 -2.34
C ALA A 40 -1.74 -13.19 -2.72
N ILE A 41 -2.46 -12.17 -3.15
CA ILE A 41 -3.90 -12.26 -3.45
C ILE A 41 -4.11 -12.08 -4.94
N GLU A 42 -4.72 -13.09 -5.58
CA GLU A 42 -5.14 -12.98 -6.97
C GLU A 42 -6.46 -12.21 -7.07
N HIS A 43 -6.51 -11.24 -7.99
CA HIS A 43 -7.72 -10.48 -8.30
C HIS A 43 -7.69 -10.08 -9.78
N GLU A 44 -8.71 -10.47 -10.54
CA GLU A 44 -8.84 -10.19 -11.99
C GLU A 44 -7.57 -10.52 -12.79
N GLY A 45 -7.00 -11.71 -12.56
CA GLY A 45 -5.78 -12.18 -13.25
C GLY A 45 -4.50 -11.46 -12.84
N SER A 46 -4.55 -10.61 -11.82
CA SER A 46 -3.41 -9.84 -11.30
C SER A 46 -3.08 -10.28 -9.87
N MET A 47 -1.78 -10.40 -9.56
CA MET A 47 -1.32 -10.80 -8.24
C MET A 47 -0.97 -9.57 -7.39
N ILE A 48 -1.70 -9.35 -6.31
CA ILE A 48 -1.39 -8.36 -5.28
C ILE A 48 -0.43 -8.99 -4.28
N LYS A 49 0.81 -8.51 -4.24
CA LYS A 49 1.83 -8.91 -3.27
C LYS A 49 1.83 -7.94 -2.10
N ILE A 50 1.82 -8.45 -0.88
CA ILE A 50 1.81 -7.68 0.36
C ILE A 50 2.95 -8.17 1.24
N GLU A 51 3.74 -7.24 1.73
CA GLU A 51 4.90 -7.48 2.57
C GLU A 51 4.89 -6.50 3.74
N TYR A 52 4.89 -7.00 4.97
CA TYR A 52 5.09 -6.19 6.18
C TYR A 52 6.38 -6.63 6.86
N GLU A 53 7.36 -5.74 6.87
CA GLU A 53 8.64 -5.92 7.54
C GLU A 53 8.61 -5.26 8.92
N PHE A 54 8.99 -5.99 9.96
CA PHE A 54 9.19 -5.48 11.32
C PHE A 54 10.62 -5.74 11.79
N GLY A 55 11.18 -4.78 12.52
CA GLY A 55 12.52 -4.89 13.10
C GLY A 55 13.45 -3.81 12.56
N ASN A 56 13.75 -3.84 11.27
CA ASN A 56 14.69 -2.92 10.63
C ASN A 56 13.99 -1.66 10.07
N ALA A 57 13.37 -1.75 8.89
CA ALA A 57 12.72 -0.61 8.25
C ALA A 57 11.34 -0.29 8.85
N ASN A 58 10.69 -1.28 9.47
CA ASN A 58 9.30 -1.18 9.95
C ASN A 58 8.39 -0.63 8.84
N LEU A 59 8.40 -1.30 7.70
CA LEU A 59 7.82 -0.83 6.45
C LEU A 59 6.82 -1.86 5.91
N ALA A 60 5.71 -1.37 5.37
CA ALA A 60 4.81 -2.15 4.55
C ALA A 60 4.99 -1.78 3.08
N GLU A 61 5.00 -2.78 2.21
CA GLU A 61 5.02 -2.65 0.77
C GLU A 61 3.92 -3.53 0.16
N ILE A 62 3.10 -2.92 -0.71
CA ILE A 62 2.04 -3.60 -1.43
C ILE A 62 2.18 -3.27 -2.90
N SER A 63 2.11 -4.27 -3.77
CA SER A 63 2.25 -4.05 -5.20
C SER A 63 1.43 -5.00 -6.04
N PHE A 64 1.10 -4.57 -7.25
CA PHE A 64 0.69 -5.47 -8.33
C PHE A 64 1.32 -5.00 -9.63
N GLN A 65 1.32 -5.89 -10.62
CA GLN A 65 1.83 -5.61 -11.96
C GLN A 65 0.75 -5.93 -12.97
N LEU A 66 0.63 -5.09 -14.00
CA LEU A 66 -0.27 -5.31 -15.12
C LEU A 66 0.52 -5.26 -16.43
N LYS A 67 0.22 -6.18 -17.34
CA LYS A 67 0.70 -6.13 -18.72
C LYS A 67 -0.26 -5.29 -19.54
N TYR A 68 0.20 -4.17 -20.09
CA TYR A 68 -0.64 -3.22 -20.83
C TYR A 68 -0.10 -2.97 -22.23
N ASN A 69 -1.02 -2.90 -23.19
CA ASN A 69 -0.72 -2.47 -24.54
C ASN A 69 -0.99 -0.97 -24.74
N THR A 70 -1.64 -0.31 -23.77
CA THR A 70 -1.96 1.13 -23.79
C THR A 70 -1.27 1.88 -22.66
N LYS A 71 -0.91 3.14 -22.91
CA LYS A 71 -0.23 3.98 -21.91
C LYS A 71 -1.19 4.39 -20.79
N ILE A 72 -1.16 3.66 -19.67
CA ILE A 72 -1.68 4.14 -18.38
C ILE A 72 -0.86 5.37 -17.94
N PRO A 73 -1.47 6.40 -17.36
CA PRO A 73 -0.69 7.51 -16.84
C PRO A 73 0.10 7.16 -15.59
N GLU A 74 1.33 7.67 -15.56
CA GLU A 74 2.09 7.76 -14.32
C GLU A 74 1.31 8.54 -13.25
N LEU A 75 1.42 8.06 -12.02
CA LEU A 75 0.81 8.70 -10.87
C LEU A 75 1.72 8.60 -9.66
N THR A 76 1.62 9.61 -8.81
CA THR A 76 2.15 9.55 -7.46
C THR A 76 1.11 10.18 -6.53
N LEU A 77 0.82 9.50 -5.43
CA LEU A 77 0.06 10.02 -4.31
C LEU A 77 0.91 9.92 -3.05
N TYR A 78 0.85 10.96 -2.23
CA TYR A 78 1.39 10.95 -0.88
C TYR A 78 0.48 11.75 0.05
N THR A 79 0.53 11.44 1.33
CA THR A 79 -0.08 12.29 2.34
C THR A 79 0.76 13.54 2.56
N ARG A 80 0.08 14.67 2.71
CA ARG A 80 0.73 15.92 3.13
C ARG A 80 1.17 15.81 4.57
N THR A 81 2.40 16.23 4.87
CA THR A 81 2.96 16.19 6.23
C THR A 81 2.17 17.09 7.17
N HIS A 82 2.22 16.79 8.47
CA HIS A 82 1.61 17.64 9.50
C HIS A 82 2.02 19.12 9.40
N LEU A 83 3.31 19.40 9.14
CA LEU A 83 3.81 20.77 8.94
C LEU A 83 3.13 21.45 7.75
N SER A 84 3.03 20.78 6.60
CA SER A 84 2.36 21.36 5.42
C SER A 84 0.86 21.60 5.64
N ARG A 85 0.21 20.85 6.55
CA ARG A 85 -1.20 21.06 6.91
C ARG A 85 -1.40 22.30 7.77
N LEU A 86 -0.44 22.67 8.62
CA LEU A 86 -0.50 23.89 9.44
C LEU A 86 -0.53 25.15 8.57
N PHE A 87 0.22 25.16 7.46
CA PHE A 87 0.25 26.30 6.54
C PHE A 87 -0.90 26.29 5.52
N PHE A 88 -1.55 25.15 5.29
CA PHE A 88 -2.63 25.00 4.32
C PHE A 88 -3.83 24.19 4.85
N PRO A 89 -4.54 24.66 5.90
CA PRO A 89 -5.55 23.89 6.62
C PRO A 89 -6.79 23.52 5.81
N ARG A 90 -7.06 24.21 4.68
CA ARG A 90 -8.21 23.95 3.80
C ARG A 90 -7.92 22.96 2.67
N GLN A 91 -6.68 22.49 2.53
CA GLN A 91 -6.31 21.59 1.43
C GLN A 91 -6.51 20.12 1.81
N HIS A 92 -6.90 19.29 0.84
CA HIS A 92 -7.04 17.85 1.04
C HIS A 92 -5.75 17.24 1.60
N LYS A 93 -5.88 16.31 2.55
CA LYS A 93 -4.75 15.60 3.19
C LYS A 93 -3.89 14.81 2.19
N TRP A 94 -4.44 14.52 1.01
CA TRP A 94 -3.78 13.82 -0.07
C TRP A 94 -3.25 14.80 -1.12
N ALA A 95 -1.98 14.63 -1.49
CA ALA A 95 -1.40 15.26 -2.66
C ALA A 95 -1.35 14.21 -3.78
N ILE A 96 -2.01 14.48 -4.91
CA ILE A 96 -2.08 13.56 -6.05
C ILE A 96 -1.50 14.25 -7.30
N THR A 97 -0.40 13.71 -7.79
CA THR A 97 0.22 14.10 -9.06
C THR A 97 -0.10 13.04 -10.11
N SER A 98 -0.69 13.48 -11.21
CA SER A 98 -0.97 12.66 -12.40
C SER A 98 -1.39 13.60 -13.53
N ASN A 99 -1.10 13.22 -14.78
CA ASN A 99 -1.48 13.99 -15.95
C ASN A 99 -2.98 13.85 -16.29
N TYR A 100 -3.71 12.94 -15.63
CA TYR A 100 -5.08 12.58 -16.01
C TYR A 100 -6.07 12.83 -14.86
N LYS A 101 -7.00 13.77 -15.06
CA LYS A 101 -8.01 14.15 -14.06
C LYS A 101 -8.90 12.98 -13.62
N ARG A 102 -9.26 12.09 -14.56
CA ARG A 102 -10.09 10.90 -14.28
C ARG A 102 -9.42 9.95 -13.30
N VAL A 103 -8.11 9.73 -13.46
CA VAL A 103 -7.31 8.89 -12.55
C VAL A 103 -7.25 9.49 -11.16
N LYS A 104 -7.01 10.81 -11.04
CA LYS A 104 -7.03 11.50 -9.73
C LYS A 104 -8.35 11.31 -8.99
N ARG A 105 -9.48 11.48 -9.70
CA ARG A 105 -10.81 11.33 -9.11
C ARG A 105 -11.03 9.90 -8.62
N ASN A 106 -10.71 8.90 -9.44
CA ASN A 106 -10.93 7.50 -9.09
C ASN A 106 -10.01 7.04 -7.97
N LEU A 107 -8.76 7.48 -7.94
CA LEU A 107 -7.84 7.22 -6.85
C LEU A 107 -8.35 7.82 -5.53
N THR A 108 -8.90 9.04 -5.57
CA THR A 108 -9.53 9.66 -4.38
C THR A 108 -10.74 8.86 -3.90
N SER A 109 -11.58 8.39 -4.83
CA SER A 109 -12.72 7.52 -4.51
C SER A 109 -12.26 6.19 -3.91
N ALA A 110 -11.22 5.57 -4.47
CA ALA A 110 -10.64 4.33 -4.00
C ALA A 110 -10.17 4.44 -2.54
N LEU A 111 -9.48 5.53 -2.19
CA LEU A 111 -9.04 5.79 -0.80
C LEU A 111 -10.21 5.88 0.18
N ARG A 112 -11.32 6.48 -0.24
CA ARG A 112 -12.51 6.62 0.61
C ARG A 112 -13.26 5.30 0.77
N ILE A 113 -13.49 4.59 -0.34
CA ILE A 113 -14.26 3.34 -0.37
C ILE A 113 -13.51 2.22 0.38
N SER A 114 -12.19 2.13 0.19
CA SER A 114 -11.35 1.14 0.88
C SER A 114 -11.21 1.37 2.39
N GLY A 115 -11.47 2.60 2.86
CA GLY A 115 -11.24 2.99 4.25
C GLY A 115 -9.81 3.46 4.54
N LEU A 116 -8.90 3.48 3.56
CA LEU A 116 -7.54 4.03 3.73
C LEU A 116 -7.55 5.51 4.13
N ALA A 117 -8.52 6.27 3.63
CA ALA A 117 -8.73 7.66 4.05
C ALA A 117 -8.97 7.77 5.57
N LYS A 118 -9.77 6.87 6.13
CA LYS A 118 -10.07 6.85 7.57
C LYS A 118 -8.84 6.49 8.40
N ILE A 119 -7.98 5.61 7.89
CA ILE A 119 -6.70 5.27 8.55
C ILE A 119 -5.77 6.49 8.55
N ALA A 120 -5.61 7.16 7.42
CA ALA A 120 -4.83 8.40 7.32
C ALA A 120 -5.39 9.54 8.19
N ASP A 121 -6.70 9.53 8.45
CA ASP A 121 -7.36 10.53 9.29
C ASP A 121 -7.12 10.30 10.78
N ASN A 122 -7.09 9.04 11.21
CA ASN A 122 -7.05 8.65 12.62
C ASN A 122 -5.63 8.37 13.14
N TYR A 123 -4.68 8.07 12.25
CA TYR A 123 -3.33 7.65 12.62
C TYR A 123 -2.29 8.41 11.79
N ALA A 124 -1.01 8.31 12.17
CA ALA A 124 0.13 8.80 11.39
C ALA A 124 0.43 7.91 10.16
N PHE A 125 -0.63 7.48 9.47
CA PHE A 125 -0.54 6.66 8.27
C PHE A 125 -0.30 7.54 7.06
N GLU A 126 0.92 7.48 6.54
CA GLU A 126 1.40 8.35 5.48
C GLU A 126 1.91 7.53 4.27
N PRO A 127 1.02 6.93 3.47
CA PRO A 127 1.44 6.10 2.36
C PRO A 127 1.94 6.93 1.18
N VAL A 128 2.96 6.38 0.52
CA VAL A 128 3.44 6.79 -0.79
C VAL A 128 2.95 5.75 -1.79
N ILE A 129 2.12 6.18 -2.72
CA ILE A 129 1.52 5.35 -3.77
C ILE A 129 2.10 5.80 -5.11
N LYS A 130 2.62 4.88 -5.90
CA LYS A 130 3.21 5.16 -7.20
C LYS A 130 2.68 4.17 -8.24
N GLY A 131 2.48 4.68 -9.45
CA GLY A 131 2.18 3.88 -10.62
C GLY A 131 3.05 4.33 -11.77
N GLU A 132 3.84 3.43 -12.34
CA GLU A 132 4.82 3.73 -13.38
C GLU A 132 5.02 2.56 -14.35
N PHE A 133 5.53 2.84 -15.54
CA PHE A 133 5.91 1.81 -16.50
C PHE A 133 7.38 1.44 -16.35
N VAL A 134 7.66 0.13 -16.24
CA VAL A 134 9.00 -0.43 -16.27
C VAL A 134 9.00 -1.60 -17.25
N ASN A 135 9.76 -1.50 -18.34
CA ASN A 135 9.89 -2.56 -19.36
C ASN A 135 8.53 -3.13 -19.81
N ASP A 136 7.64 -2.27 -20.32
CA ASP A 136 6.29 -2.61 -20.80
C ASP A 136 5.33 -3.20 -19.74
N THR A 137 5.73 -3.19 -18.47
CA THR A 137 4.90 -3.60 -17.35
C THR A 137 4.54 -2.39 -16.52
N TYR A 138 3.25 -2.20 -16.27
CA TYR A 138 2.81 -1.18 -15.34
C TYR A 138 2.92 -1.72 -13.92
N ILE A 139 3.71 -1.05 -13.09
CA ILE A 139 3.92 -1.40 -11.69
C ILE A 139 3.16 -0.39 -10.84
N PHE A 140 2.25 -0.90 -10.01
CA PHE A 140 1.55 -0.10 -9.01
C PHE A 140 2.02 -0.54 -7.63
N ASN A 141 2.43 0.43 -6.81
CA ASN A 141 3.10 0.19 -5.54
C ASN A 141 2.62 1.17 -4.47
N THR A 142 2.41 0.67 -3.25
CA THR A 142 2.09 1.44 -2.06
C THR A 142 3.08 1.09 -0.96
N LYS A 143 3.79 2.08 -0.43
CA LYS A 143 4.69 1.94 0.72
C LYS A 143 4.25 2.83 1.88
N PHE A 144 4.35 2.34 3.11
CA PHE A 144 4.11 3.15 4.31
C PHE A 144 4.83 2.61 5.53
N SER A 145 5.13 3.50 6.48
CA SER A 145 5.67 3.12 7.78
C SER A 145 4.65 2.37 8.62
N LEU A 146 5.09 1.32 9.30
CA LEU A 146 4.35 0.56 10.30
C LEU A 146 4.50 1.14 11.73
N ALA A 147 5.06 2.34 11.85
CA ALA A 147 5.23 3.07 13.11
C ALA A 147 3.95 3.83 13.52
N PHE A 148 2.79 3.15 13.52
CA PHE A 148 1.54 3.71 14.03
C PHE A 148 0.72 2.65 14.80
N PRO A 149 -0.19 3.08 15.71
CA PRO A 149 -1.05 2.16 16.45
C PRO A 149 -1.99 1.38 15.54
N GLU A 150 -2.31 0.14 15.93
CA GLU A 150 -3.30 -0.70 15.23
C GLU A 150 -3.01 -0.92 13.73
N LYS A 151 -1.72 -0.93 13.35
CA LYS A 151 -1.25 -1.13 11.96
C LYS A 151 -1.82 -2.34 11.25
N GLU A 152 -2.14 -3.40 11.98
CA GLU A 152 -2.82 -4.57 11.43
C GLU A 152 -4.19 -4.23 10.80
N LYS A 153 -4.84 -3.15 11.24
CA LYS A 153 -6.11 -2.67 10.67
C LYS A 153 -5.94 -2.06 9.28
N SER A 154 -4.70 -1.79 8.83
CA SER A 154 -4.43 -1.31 7.47
C SER A 154 -4.44 -2.41 6.41
N LEU A 155 -4.35 -3.68 6.81
CA LEU A 155 -4.22 -4.82 5.89
C LEU A 155 -5.41 -4.97 4.94
N VAL A 156 -6.63 -5.03 5.46
CA VAL A 156 -7.83 -5.18 4.62
C VAL A 156 -8.07 -3.93 3.75
N PRO A 157 -8.04 -2.69 4.30
CA PRO A 157 -8.16 -1.48 3.50
C PRO A 157 -7.14 -1.37 2.37
N VAL A 158 -5.87 -1.74 2.59
CA VAL A 158 -4.88 -1.67 1.52
C VAL A 158 -5.14 -2.71 0.44
N ILE A 159 -5.62 -3.91 0.79
CA ILE A 159 -6.02 -4.93 -0.19
C ILE A 159 -7.19 -4.44 -1.04
N GLU A 160 -8.26 -3.95 -0.41
CA GLU A 160 -9.44 -3.48 -1.13
C GLU A 160 -9.14 -2.25 -1.99
N PHE A 161 -8.23 -1.38 -1.55
CA PHE A 161 -7.72 -0.30 -2.39
C PHE A 161 -7.04 -0.83 -3.66
N HIS A 162 -6.15 -1.82 -3.54
CA HIS A 162 -5.44 -2.38 -4.70
C HIS A 162 -6.40 -3.13 -5.64
N LYS A 163 -7.37 -3.88 -5.10
CA LYS A 163 -8.43 -4.52 -5.91
C LYS A 163 -9.24 -3.49 -6.71
N TYR A 164 -9.65 -2.39 -6.06
CA TYR A 164 -10.35 -1.30 -6.76
C TYR A 164 -9.49 -0.68 -7.87
N MET A 165 -8.19 -0.48 -7.60
CA MET A 165 -7.27 0.06 -8.60
C MET A 165 -7.06 -0.89 -9.77
N ILE A 166 -6.93 -2.20 -9.53
CA ILE A 166 -6.85 -3.22 -10.59
C ILE A 166 -8.11 -3.16 -11.45
N SER A 167 -9.30 -3.24 -10.86
CA SER A 167 -10.56 -3.21 -11.60
C SER A 167 -10.73 -1.92 -12.41
N TYR A 168 -10.36 -0.77 -11.84
CA TYR A 168 -10.42 0.50 -12.56
C TYR A 168 -9.45 0.55 -13.73
N LEU A 169 -8.19 0.16 -13.50
CA LEU A 169 -7.16 0.18 -14.53
C LEU A 169 -7.55 -0.77 -15.65
N ASN A 170 -7.95 -2.01 -15.33
CA ASN A 170 -8.38 -3.01 -16.32
C ASN A 170 -9.52 -2.52 -17.22
N GLY A 171 -10.42 -1.68 -16.71
CA GLY A 171 -11.47 -1.03 -17.51
C GLY A 171 -11.00 0.14 -18.38
N LEU A 172 -9.70 0.47 -18.39
CA LEU A 172 -9.08 1.42 -19.32
C LEU A 172 -8.44 0.74 -20.53
N ASN A 173 -8.19 -0.57 -20.45
CA ASN A 173 -7.83 -1.40 -21.61
C ASN A 173 -9.04 -1.61 -22.52
#